data_AF-H2XWI3-F1
#
_entry.id   AF-H2XWI3-F1
#
_cell.length_a   1.000
_cell.length_b   1.000
_cell.length_c   1.000
_cell.angle_alpha   90.00
_cell.angle_beta   90.00
_cell.angle_gamma   90.00
#
_symmetry.space_group_name_H-M   'P 1'
#
loop_
_entity.id
_entity.type
_entity.pdbx_description
1 polymer ?
#
loop_
_entity_poly.entity_id
_entity_poly.type
_entity_poly.pdbx_seq_one_letter_code
_entity_poly.pdbx_strand_id
1 'polypeptide(L)'
;MRCAMAEAELGDDVYGEDPTVNRLQMLAAELFGKEDALFVPTGTMGNLISVMCHCWQRGSEVLLGDQSHIHRFEQGGIAQGLREYPGLCEGLHAGLVGPHSSYKRFYFYLF
;
A
#
# COMPACT_ATOMS: atom_id res chain seq x y z
N MET A 1 17.83 17.92 -2.99
CA MET A 1 17.50 16.54 -3.43
C MET A 1 18.69 15.87 -4.13
N ARG A 2 19.20 16.39 -5.26
CA ARG A 2 20.29 15.71 -6.00
C ARG A 2 21.56 15.47 -5.19
N CYS A 3 22.06 16.46 -4.43
CA CYS A 3 23.23 16.24 -3.56
C CYS A 3 22.95 15.20 -2.47
N ALA A 4 21.81 15.30 -1.79
CA ALA A 4 21.40 14.32 -0.78
C ALA A 4 21.30 12.88 -1.32
N MET A 5 20.82 12.70 -2.56
CA MET A 5 20.81 11.39 -3.22
C MET A 5 22.21 10.89 -3.56
N ALA A 6 23.10 11.79 -3.99
CA ALA A 6 24.48 11.46 -4.36
C ALA A 6 25.37 11.14 -3.14
N GLU A 7 25.04 11.69 -1.97
CA GLU A 7 25.78 11.56 -0.72
C GLU A 7 25.19 10.52 0.23
N ALA A 8 24.07 9.89 -0.12
CA ALA A 8 23.41 8.90 0.72
C ALA A 8 24.27 7.63 0.88
N GLU A 9 24.36 7.12 2.11
CA GLU A 9 24.94 5.81 2.40
C GLU A 9 23.99 4.71 1.89
N LEU A 10 24.52 3.73 1.17
CA LEU A 10 23.75 2.66 0.53
C LEU A 10 24.18 1.30 1.05
N GLY A 11 23.30 0.32 0.94
CA GLY A 11 23.56 -1.08 1.27
C GLY A 11 22.67 -2.02 0.47
N ASP A 12 22.60 -3.29 0.89
CA ASP A 12 21.69 -4.25 0.30
C ASP A 12 20.36 -4.28 1.08
N ASP A 13 19.33 -3.71 0.48
CA ASP A 13 17.98 -3.63 1.08
C ASP A 13 17.32 -5.01 1.27
N VAL A 14 17.67 -6.02 0.45
CA VAL A 14 17.13 -7.38 0.61
C VAL A 14 17.60 -8.02 1.92
N TYR A 15 18.82 -7.68 2.35
CA TYR A 15 19.37 -8.10 3.64
C TYR A 15 19.10 -7.09 4.77
N GLY A 16 18.43 -5.97 4.49
CA GLY A 16 18.16 -4.91 5.46
C GLY A 16 19.38 -4.07 5.83
N GLU A 17 20.42 -4.07 5.00
CA GLU A 17 21.69 -3.41 5.26
C GLU A 17 21.77 -1.99 4.69
N ASP A 18 20.75 -1.50 3.98
CA ASP A 18 20.71 -0.14 3.46
C ASP A 18 20.29 0.89 4.54
N PRO A 19 21.22 1.73 5.05
CA PRO A 19 20.93 2.64 6.14
C PRO A 19 20.00 3.79 5.72
N THR A 20 19.99 4.17 4.44
CA THR A 20 19.14 5.24 3.94
C THR A 20 17.70 4.79 3.83
N VAL A 21 17.46 3.57 3.32
CA VAL A 21 16.12 2.97 3.22
C VAL A 21 15.54 2.73 4.62
N ASN A 22 16.32 2.11 5.51
CA ASN A 22 15.92 1.89 6.91
C ASN A 22 15.51 3.19 7.62
N ARG A 23 16.31 4.26 7.44
CA ARG A 23 15.99 5.57 8.02
C ARG A 23 14.72 6.18 7.44
N LEU A 24 14.50 6.04 6.14
CA LEU A 24 13.28 6.54 5.48
C LEU A 24 12.04 5.84 6.03
N GLN A 25 12.09 4.51 6.18
CA GLN A 25 10.98 3.72 6.70
C GLN A 25 10.69 4.05 8.17
N MET A 26 11.71 4.14 9.02
CA MET A 26 11.54 4.55 10.43
C MET A 26 10.88 5.93 10.53
N LEU A 27 11.37 6.91 9.75
CA LEU A 27 10.78 8.26 9.74
C LEU A 27 9.32 8.24 9.29
N ALA A 28 8.99 7.45 8.27
CA ALA A 28 7.61 7.31 7.80
C ALA A 28 6.72 6.65 8.86
N ALA A 29 7.18 5.58 9.50
CA ALA A 29 6.47 4.89 10.58
C ALA A 29 6.17 5.86 11.74
N GLU A 30 7.16 6.63 12.19
CA GLU A 30 7.01 7.66 13.21
C GLU A 30 6.00 8.74 12.80
N LEU A 31 6.14 9.28 11.58
CA LEU A 31 5.29 10.36 11.07
C LEU A 31 3.81 9.97 11.02
N PHE A 32 3.51 8.71 10.66
CA PHE A 32 2.14 8.20 10.53
C PHE A 32 1.65 7.44 11.78
N GLY A 33 2.45 7.38 12.85
CA GLY A 33 2.12 6.65 14.07
C GLY A 33 1.87 5.16 13.83
N LYS A 34 2.71 4.52 13.01
CA LYS A 34 2.67 3.09 12.69
C LYS A 34 3.87 2.37 13.31
N GLU A 35 3.73 1.06 13.46
CA GLU A 35 4.80 0.21 14.00
C GLU A 35 5.98 0.11 13.02
N ASP A 36 5.70 0.13 11.70
CA ASP A 36 6.70 -0.02 10.65
C ASP A 36 6.21 0.60 9.33
N ALA A 37 7.11 0.72 8.35
CA ALA A 37 6.83 1.17 6.98
C ALA A 37 7.67 0.39 5.96
N LEU A 38 7.20 0.32 4.71
CA LEU A 38 7.90 -0.34 3.61
C LEU A 38 8.17 0.62 2.46
N PHE A 39 9.43 0.77 2.05
CA PHE A 39 9.76 1.51 0.84
C PHE A 39 9.48 0.65 -0.39
N VAL A 40 8.80 1.23 -1.38
CA VAL A 40 8.42 0.53 -2.62
C VAL A 40 8.68 1.42 -3.84
N PRO A 41 9.18 0.88 -4.96
CA PRO A 41 9.43 1.63 -6.20
C PRO A 41 8.28 2.49 -6.72
N THR A 42 7.01 2.09 -6.53
CA THR A 42 5.85 2.82 -7.08
C THR A 42 4.64 2.77 -6.14
N GLY A 43 3.77 3.78 -6.25
CA GLY A 43 2.48 3.79 -5.54
C GLY A 43 1.58 2.61 -5.91
N THR A 44 1.54 2.22 -7.19
CA THR A 44 0.83 1.02 -7.66
C THR A 44 1.30 -0.24 -6.95
N MET A 45 2.61 -0.42 -6.76
CA MET A 45 3.13 -1.58 -6.05
C MET A 45 2.78 -1.54 -4.56
N GLY A 46 2.86 -0.37 -3.92
CA GLY A 46 2.43 -0.19 -2.53
C GLY A 46 0.96 -0.53 -2.32
N ASN A 47 0.10 -0.07 -3.25
CA ASN A 47 -1.34 -0.37 -3.21
C ASN A 47 -1.61 -1.87 -3.38
N LEU A 48 -0.95 -2.50 -4.34
CA LEU A 48 -1.07 -3.93 -4.59
C LEU A 48 -0.63 -4.76 -3.37
N ILE A 49 0.54 -4.46 -2.79
CA ILE A 49 1.05 -5.15 -1.59
C ILE A 49 0.08 -4.95 -0.43
N SER A 50 -0.38 -3.72 -0.18
CA SER A 50 -1.34 -3.42 0.90
C SER A 50 -2.61 -4.27 0.78
N VAL A 51 -3.20 -4.32 -0.41
CA VAL A 51 -4.39 -5.13 -0.66
C VAL A 51 -4.09 -6.62 -0.47
N MET A 52 -2.97 -7.14 -0.98
CA MET A 52 -2.62 -8.56 -0.81
C MET A 52 -2.35 -8.95 0.66
N CYS A 53 -1.70 -8.08 1.44
CA CYS A 53 -1.48 -8.30 2.87
C CYS A 53 -2.78 -8.32 3.67
N HIS A 54 -3.77 -7.52 3.28
CA HIS A 54 -5.09 -7.52 3.93
C HIS A 54 -6.00 -8.65 3.40
N CYS A 55 -5.89 -9.00 2.13
CA CYS A 55 -6.64 -10.04 1.44
C CYS A 55 -5.79 -11.29 1.21
N TRP A 56 -5.45 -11.99 2.28
CA TRP A 56 -4.52 -13.12 2.24
C TRP A 56 -5.03 -14.36 1.48
N GLN A 57 -6.34 -14.48 1.23
CA GLN A 57 -6.93 -15.59 0.47
C GLN A 57 -7.38 -15.14 -0.92
N ARG A 58 -7.12 -15.98 -1.93
CA ARG A 58 -7.76 -15.82 -3.24
C ARG A 58 -9.28 -15.86 -3.09
N GLY A 59 -9.97 -14.97 -3.80
CA GLY A 59 -11.42 -14.79 -3.69
C GLY A 59 -11.87 -13.94 -2.50
N SER A 60 -10.94 -13.38 -1.72
CA SER A 60 -11.28 -12.33 -0.73
C SER A 60 -11.87 -11.11 -1.44
N GLU A 61 -12.61 -10.31 -0.68
CA GLU A 61 -13.33 -9.16 -1.20
C GLU A 61 -12.75 -7.84 -0.68
N VAL A 62 -12.72 -6.84 -1.57
CA VAL A 62 -12.34 -5.48 -1.24
C VAL A 62 -13.39 -4.49 -1.76
N LEU A 63 -13.81 -3.59 -0.87
CA LEU A 63 -14.63 -2.43 -1.21
C LEU A 63 -13.73 -1.25 -1.47
N LEU A 64 -13.92 -0.61 -2.62
CA LEU A 64 -13.13 0.54 -3.07
C LEU A 64 -14.08 1.63 -3.55
N GLY A 65 -13.63 2.89 -3.45
CA GLY A 65 -14.28 3.98 -4.17
C GLY A 65 -14.22 3.72 -5.68
N ASP A 66 -15.32 4.00 -6.38
CA ASP A 66 -15.44 3.91 -7.84
C ASP A 66 -14.40 4.81 -8.57
N GLN A 67 -13.99 5.90 -7.92
CA GLN A 67 -12.96 6.82 -8.41
C GLN A 67 -11.55 6.55 -7.87
N SER A 68 -11.34 5.47 -7.11
CA SER A 68 -10.02 5.16 -6.52
C SER A 68 -8.97 4.82 -7.59
N HIS A 69 -7.71 5.18 -7.32
CA HIS A 69 -6.60 4.92 -8.25
C HIS A 69 -6.41 3.42 -8.52
N ILE A 70 -6.56 2.62 -7.47
CA ILE A 70 -6.50 1.14 -7.50
C ILE A 70 -7.48 0.58 -8.53
N HIS A 71 -8.72 1.07 -8.52
CA HIS A 71 -9.73 0.59 -9.45
C HIS A 71 -9.52 1.14 -10.88
N ARG A 72 -9.20 2.43 -11.03
CA ARG A 72 -9.21 3.09 -12.36
C ARG A 72 -7.90 3.01 -13.13
N PHE A 73 -6.75 2.97 -12.45
CA PHE A 73 -5.44 3.26 -13.08
C PHE A 73 -4.37 2.19 -12.82
N GLU A 74 -4.66 1.15 -12.03
CA GLU A 74 -3.70 0.09 -11.69
C GLU A 74 -3.93 -1.21 -12.46
N GLN A 75 -4.57 -1.12 -13.63
CA GLN A 75 -4.81 -2.20 -14.60
C GLN A 75 -5.51 -3.44 -13.99
N GLY A 76 -6.27 -3.28 -12.92
CA GLY A 76 -6.94 -4.39 -12.25
C GLY A 76 -5.97 -5.41 -11.65
N GLY A 77 -4.76 -4.99 -11.24
CA GLY A 77 -3.77 -5.90 -10.67
C GLY A 77 -4.29 -6.70 -9.46
N ILE A 78 -5.17 -6.10 -8.66
CA ILE A 78 -5.82 -6.76 -7.53
C ILE A 78 -6.94 -7.75 -7.95
N ALA A 79 -7.59 -7.54 -9.10
CA ALA A 79 -8.66 -8.41 -9.62
C ALA A 79 -8.18 -9.82 -10.00
N GLN A 80 -6.86 -10.04 -10.18
CA GLN A 80 -6.31 -11.37 -10.45
C GLN A 80 -6.46 -12.34 -9.26
N GLY A 81 -6.54 -11.80 -8.05
CA GLY A 81 -6.65 -12.59 -6.82
C GLY A 81 -7.98 -12.41 -6.09
N LEU A 82 -8.75 -11.38 -6.40
CA LEU A 82 -9.77 -10.83 -5.52
C LEU A 82 -11.04 -10.42 -6.26
N ARG A 83 -12.14 -10.30 -5.51
CA ARG A 83 -13.39 -9.71 -6.01
C ARG A 83 -13.49 -8.26 -5.56
N GLU A 84 -13.71 -7.37 -6.53
CA GLU A 84 -13.90 -5.93 -6.29
C GLU A 84 -15.38 -5.56 -6.35
N TYR A 85 -15.80 -4.64 -5.49
CA TYR A 85 -17.10 -3.97 -5.62
C TYR A 85 -16.94 -2.45 -5.67
N PRO A 86 -16.69 -1.89 -6.87
CA PRO A 86 -16.61 -0.45 -7.03
C PRO A 86 -17.98 0.20 -6.81
N GLY A 87 -18.02 1.34 -6.10
CA GLY A 87 -19.23 2.17 -6.02
C GLY A 87 -20.28 1.75 -4.99
N LEU A 88 -20.06 0.69 -4.20
CA LEU A 88 -20.92 0.37 -3.05
C LEU A 88 -20.77 1.37 -1.90
N CYS A 89 -19.74 2.22 -1.92
CA CYS A 89 -19.48 3.24 -0.90
C CYS A 89 -19.16 4.57 -1.59
N GLU A 90 -20.19 5.35 -1.93
CA GLU A 90 -20.01 6.73 -2.40
C GLU A 90 -19.24 7.56 -1.35
N GLY A 91 -18.22 8.30 -1.78
CA GLY A 91 -17.38 9.14 -0.91
C GLY A 91 -16.26 8.41 -0.15
N LEU A 92 -16.03 7.12 -0.42
CA LEU A 92 -14.97 6.37 0.22
C LEU A 92 -13.62 6.61 -0.48
N HIS A 93 -12.74 7.41 0.13
CA HIS A 93 -11.38 7.64 -0.36
C HIS A 93 -10.40 6.46 -0.12
N ALA A 94 -10.75 5.51 0.76
CA ALA A 94 -9.85 4.46 1.25
C ALA A 94 -10.54 3.09 1.26
N GLY A 95 -9.82 1.99 1.01
CA GLY A 95 -10.42 0.66 0.87
C GLY A 95 -10.89 0.02 2.18
N LEU A 96 -11.91 -0.84 2.10
CA LEU A 96 -12.30 -1.78 3.17
C LEU A 96 -12.09 -3.22 2.68
N VAL A 97 -11.50 -4.07 3.51
CA VAL A 97 -11.24 -5.49 3.16
C VAL A 97 -11.96 -6.36 4.17
N GLY A 98 -12.59 -7.42 3.68
CA GLY A 98 -13.24 -8.41 4.53
C GLY A 98 -13.19 -9.82 3.94
N PRO A 99 -12.83 -10.82 4.75
CA PRO A 99 -13.36 -12.16 4.62
C PRO A 99 -14.42 -12.37 5.71
N HIS A 100 -15.64 -12.70 5.30
CA HIS A 100 -16.70 -13.32 6.11
C HIS A 100 -17.16 -12.74 7.47
N SER A 101 -16.61 -11.67 8.06
CA SER A 101 -17.28 -10.98 9.20
C SER A 101 -16.72 -9.63 9.68
N SER A 102 -15.62 -9.10 9.16
CA SER A 102 -15.07 -7.85 9.72
C SER A 102 -14.34 -7.01 8.68
N TYR A 103 -15.00 -5.95 8.22
CA TYR A 103 -14.37 -4.93 7.39
C TYR A 103 -13.32 -4.17 8.20
N LYS A 104 -12.06 -4.25 7.78
CA LYS A 104 -11.01 -3.38 8.29
C LYS A 104 -10.83 -2.20 7.35
N ARG A 105 -10.85 -0.99 7.91
CA ARG A 105 -10.53 0.25 7.20
C ARG A 105 -9.02 0.44 7.22
N PHE A 106 -8.41 0.48 6.05
CA PHE A 106 -7.01 0.83 5.89
C PHE A 106 -6.94 2.11 5.07
N TYR A 107 -6.06 3.00 5.51
CA TYR A 107 -5.86 4.29 4.87
C TYR A 107 -4.72 4.16 3.88
N PHE A 108 -5.02 4.41 2.61
CA PHE A 108 -3.99 4.71 1.63
C PHE A 108 -3.49 6.12 1.90
N TYR A 109 -2.33 6.24 2.53
CA TYR A 109 -1.55 7.46 2.47
C TYR A 109 -0.76 7.43 1.16
N LEU A 110 -1.50 7.56 0.05
CA LEU A 110 -0.93 7.83 -1.26
C LEU A 110 -0.31 9.24 -1.21
N PHE A 111 0.97 9.32 -1.57
CA PHE A 111 1.52 10.53 -2.18
C PHE A 111 1.02 10.64 -3.62
#